data_AF-A0A7K4H765-F1
#
_entry.id   AF-A0A7K4H765-F1
#
_cell.length_a   1.000
_cell.length_b   1.000
_cell.length_c   1.000
_cell.angle_alpha   90.00
_cell.angle_beta   90.00
_cell.angle_gamma   90.00
#
_symmetry.space_group_name_H-M   'P 1'
#
loop_
_entity.id
_entity.type
_entity.pdbx_description
1 polymer ?
#
loop_
_entity_poly.entity_id
_entity_poly.type
_entity_poly.pdbx_seq_one_letter_code
_entity_poly.pdbx_strand_id
1 'polypeptide(L)'
;MNLTIEESIEEMKKLITGENESILLSKCQSCFTCNFYCPENAHPASLILEKWNLQYKKEGLRKRGKFYMTLYPHYPNFRSYVMNHLPKKTKELVESWASLEPLKDDTLTYPGCNIITFAELTMASFFNDLDIRGRLEYCCGETLFRTGYREELYQVTKRLNKWFNTLKPKKLLVLCTAGTNVFKNVLPYYGLTYKFEEIKSYIQYLWEKIESGGIQIKKKLDMTVTIQDSCYSKMFGDDYMDLPRKILKAIGIKVLEIEACRENMRCCGIGSGFSVDSSYHPFKLRSSTLRNFKDFKRTKADAVCVYCAGCLATFTGNKKLYFKKIKIYHIIELLQMAIGEKPTLTKKLKKKRGKHFFWGTMWKQVPLTPSKKTFKLADIPEDPPKYGEAW
;
A
#
# COMPACT_ATOMS: atom_id res chain seq x y z
N MET A 1 -17.42 10.09 -5.71
CA MET A 1 -17.93 10.41 -7.06
C MET A 1 -19.11 11.38 -6.98
N ASN A 2 -19.62 11.67 -5.77
CA ASN A 2 -20.73 12.59 -5.49
C ASN A 2 -21.96 12.25 -6.31
N LEU A 3 -22.22 10.95 -6.45
CA LEU A 3 -23.43 10.46 -7.10
C LEU A 3 -24.55 10.47 -6.07
N THR A 4 -25.76 10.81 -6.51
CA THR A 4 -26.97 10.54 -5.72
C THR A 4 -27.20 9.03 -5.60
N ILE A 5 -28.17 8.63 -4.78
CA ILE A 5 -28.56 7.22 -4.66
C ILE A 5 -29.10 6.72 -6.00
N GLU A 6 -29.94 7.50 -6.67
CA GLU A 6 -30.54 7.18 -7.96
C GLU A 6 -29.47 7.02 -9.04
N GLU A 7 -28.54 7.98 -9.15
CA GLU A 7 -27.40 7.89 -10.06
C GLU A 7 -26.53 6.66 -9.75
N SER A 8 -26.32 6.34 -8.48
CA SER A 8 -25.54 5.16 -8.08
C SER A 8 -26.22 3.85 -8.51
N ILE A 9 -27.55 3.77 -8.39
CA ILE A 9 -28.34 2.62 -8.84
C ILE A 9 -28.28 2.49 -10.37
N GLU A 10 -28.44 3.60 -11.10
CA GLU A 10 -28.37 3.61 -12.55
C GLU A 10 -27.00 3.13 -13.05
N GLU A 11 -25.92 3.63 -12.45
CA GLU A 11 -24.56 3.22 -12.81
C GLU A 11 -24.29 1.74 -12.53
N MET A 12 -24.86 1.19 -11.45
CA MET A 12 -24.82 -0.24 -11.20
C MET A 12 -25.63 -1.05 -12.22
N LYS A 13 -26.79 -0.57 -12.64
CA LYS A 13 -27.59 -1.21 -13.72
C LYS A 13 -26.79 -1.27 -15.02
N LYS A 14 -26.15 -0.17 -15.43
CA LYS A 14 -25.26 -0.12 -16.60
C LYS A 14 -24.16 -1.18 -16.53
N LEU A 15 -23.52 -1.35 -15.37
CA LEU A 15 -22.51 -2.40 -15.17
C LEU A 15 -23.07 -3.81 -15.34
N ILE A 16 -24.26 -4.07 -14.81
CA ILE A 16 -24.93 -5.38 -14.85
C ILE A 16 -25.36 -5.73 -16.28
N THR A 17 -25.99 -4.78 -17.00
CA THR A 17 -26.46 -4.98 -18.39
C THR A 17 -25.31 -5.08 -19.39
N GLY A 18 -24.08 -4.73 -18.99
CA GLY A 18 -22.90 -4.79 -19.84
C GLY A 18 -22.67 -3.54 -20.68
N GLU A 19 -23.37 -2.45 -20.38
CA GLU A 19 -23.09 -1.14 -20.95
C GLU A 19 -21.71 -0.66 -20.49
N ASN A 20 -20.77 -0.56 -21.44
CA ASN A 20 -19.38 -0.17 -21.16
C ASN A 20 -19.21 1.31 -20.80
N GLU A 21 -20.31 2.07 -20.69
CA GLU A 21 -20.30 3.52 -20.49
C GLU A 21 -20.40 3.94 -19.02
N SER A 22 -20.52 2.99 -18.09
CA SER A 22 -20.61 3.33 -16.67
C SER A 22 -19.38 4.14 -16.22
N ILE A 23 -19.64 5.27 -15.56
CA ILE A 23 -18.59 6.13 -14.99
C ILE A 23 -17.79 5.40 -13.91
N LEU A 24 -18.34 4.32 -13.33
CA LEU A 24 -17.65 3.49 -12.35
C LEU A 24 -16.41 2.84 -12.95
N LEU A 25 -16.47 2.45 -14.23
CA LEU A 25 -15.31 1.88 -14.94
C LEU A 25 -14.18 2.89 -15.12
N SER A 26 -14.47 4.20 -15.07
CA SER A 26 -13.45 5.25 -15.22
C SER A 26 -13.01 5.87 -13.90
N LYS A 27 -13.92 6.05 -12.94
CA LYS A 27 -13.71 6.80 -11.69
C LYS A 27 -13.53 5.92 -10.45
N CYS A 28 -13.87 4.63 -10.49
CA CYS A 28 -13.68 3.74 -9.34
C CYS A 28 -12.20 3.71 -8.93
N GLN A 29 -11.95 3.65 -7.62
CA GLN A 29 -10.61 3.58 -7.03
C GLN A 29 -10.31 2.21 -6.42
N SER A 30 -11.21 1.23 -6.64
CA SER A 30 -11.21 -0.09 -6.00
C SER A 30 -10.84 -0.05 -4.51
N CYS A 31 -11.51 0.85 -3.78
CA CYS A 31 -11.42 0.93 -2.33
C CYS A 31 -12.39 -0.04 -1.63
N PHE A 32 -13.23 -0.74 -2.39
CA PHE A 32 -14.20 -1.72 -1.92
C PHE A 32 -15.25 -1.20 -0.91
N THR A 33 -15.41 0.13 -0.76
CA THR A 33 -16.40 0.67 0.19
C THR A 33 -17.83 0.26 -0.18
N CYS A 34 -18.14 0.20 -1.48
CA CYS A 34 -19.45 -0.24 -1.95
C CYS A 34 -19.85 -1.66 -1.50
N ASN A 35 -18.89 -2.53 -1.18
CA ASN A 35 -19.20 -3.87 -0.66
C ASN A 35 -19.81 -3.80 0.75
N PHE A 36 -19.39 -2.83 1.57
CA PHE A 36 -19.87 -2.69 2.95
C PHE A 36 -21.23 -2.00 3.05
N TYR A 37 -21.59 -1.17 2.06
CA TYR A 37 -22.89 -0.51 2.02
C TYR A 37 -23.98 -1.34 1.32
N CYS A 38 -23.61 -2.47 0.69
CA CYS A 38 -24.57 -3.29 -0.04
C CYS A 38 -25.35 -4.17 0.95
N PRO A 39 -26.66 -3.95 1.17
CA PRO A 39 -27.44 -4.71 2.16
C PRO A 39 -27.54 -6.20 1.80
N GLU A 40 -27.51 -6.51 0.50
CA GLU A 40 -27.60 -7.88 -0.03
C GLU A 40 -26.23 -8.58 -0.13
N ASN A 41 -25.16 -7.94 0.36
CA ASN A 41 -23.79 -8.45 0.23
C ASN A 41 -23.40 -8.85 -1.22
N ALA A 42 -23.90 -8.10 -2.22
CA ALA A 42 -23.72 -8.42 -3.65
C ALA A 42 -22.31 -8.09 -4.21
N HIS A 43 -21.37 -7.69 -3.36
CA HIS A 43 -19.98 -7.34 -3.70
C HIS A 43 -19.77 -6.52 -5.00
N PRO A 44 -20.33 -5.30 -5.13
CA PRO A 44 -20.26 -4.50 -6.35
C PRO A 44 -18.84 -4.25 -6.88
N ALA A 45 -17.85 -4.14 -5.98
CA ALA A 45 -16.46 -3.97 -6.39
C ALA A 45 -15.93 -5.15 -7.21
N SER A 46 -16.38 -6.38 -6.93
CA SER A 46 -15.96 -7.58 -7.66
C SER A 46 -16.41 -7.52 -9.13
N LEU A 47 -17.65 -7.09 -9.39
CA LEU A 47 -18.14 -6.87 -10.75
C LEU A 47 -17.31 -5.81 -11.48
N ILE A 48 -16.97 -4.69 -10.83
CA ILE A 48 -16.11 -3.66 -11.43
C ILE A 48 -14.74 -4.23 -11.80
N LEU A 49 -14.12 -5.01 -10.92
CA LEU A 49 -12.82 -5.63 -11.18
C LEU A 49 -12.87 -6.67 -12.31
N GLU A 50 -13.97 -7.41 -12.42
CA GLU A 50 -14.19 -8.33 -13.53
C GLU A 50 -14.30 -7.59 -14.86
N LYS A 51 -15.10 -6.51 -14.92
CA LYS A 51 -15.19 -5.66 -16.12
C LYS A 51 -13.85 -5.03 -16.47
N TRP A 52 -13.07 -4.58 -15.48
CA TRP A 52 -11.70 -4.12 -15.71
C TRP A 52 -10.78 -5.21 -16.23
N ASN A 53 -10.85 -6.46 -15.74
CA ASN A 53 -10.08 -7.58 -16.30
C ASN A 53 -10.33 -7.74 -17.80
N LEU A 54 -11.62 -7.75 -18.21
CA LEU A 54 -12.01 -7.86 -19.61
C LEU A 54 -11.50 -6.68 -20.45
N GLN A 55 -11.63 -5.45 -19.94
CA GLN A 55 -11.10 -4.25 -20.61
C GLN A 55 -9.58 -4.30 -20.74
N TYR A 56 -8.86 -4.69 -19.69
CA TYR A 56 -7.40 -4.80 -19.74
C TYR A 56 -6.92 -5.86 -20.73
N LYS A 57 -7.62 -7.00 -20.83
CA LYS A 57 -7.34 -8.03 -21.84
C LYS A 57 -7.58 -7.53 -23.26
N LYS A 58 -8.63 -6.75 -23.47
CA LYS A 58 -8.99 -6.21 -24.80
C LYS A 58 -8.07 -5.06 -25.21
N GLU A 59 -7.95 -4.05 -24.37
CA GLU A 59 -7.36 -2.74 -24.71
C GLU A 59 -5.92 -2.58 -24.23
N GLY A 60 -5.54 -3.26 -23.14
CA GLY A 60 -4.30 -3.00 -22.40
C GLY A 60 -4.34 -1.70 -21.59
N LEU A 61 -3.29 -1.46 -20.81
CA LEU A 61 -3.10 -0.22 -20.04
C LEU A 61 -2.44 0.84 -20.92
N ARG A 62 -2.78 2.13 -20.74
CA ARG A 62 -2.07 3.21 -21.46
C ARG A 62 -0.58 3.20 -21.08
N LYS A 63 0.31 3.47 -22.04
CA LYS A 63 1.78 3.48 -21.83
C LYS A 63 2.23 4.37 -20.66
N ARG A 64 1.51 5.46 -20.37
CA ARG A 64 1.75 6.32 -19.19
C ARG A 64 1.72 5.55 -17.85
N GLY A 65 0.96 4.45 -17.78
CA GLY A 65 0.85 3.60 -16.59
C GLY A 65 2.03 2.65 -16.41
N LYS A 66 2.89 2.47 -17.42
CA LYS A 66 3.98 1.47 -17.40
C LYS A 66 4.92 1.65 -16.20
N PHE A 67 5.27 2.88 -15.85
CA PHE A 67 6.16 3.18 -14.72
C PHE A 67 5.56 2.82 -13.34
N TYR A 68 4.25 2.59 -13.28
CA TYR A 68 3.55 2.15 -12.07
C TYR A 68 3.39 0.63 -11.99
N MET A 69 3.79 -0.12 -13.02
CA MET A 69 3.74 -1.58 -12.98
C MET A 69 4.79 -2.11 -12.02
N THR A 70 4.36 -2.94 -11.08
CA THR A 70 5.09 -3.16 -9.84
C THR A 70 5.91 -4.43 -9.77
N LEU A 71 5.88 -5.22 -10.83
CA LEU A 71 6.35 -6.60 -10.87
C LEU A 71 7.28 -6.81 -12.06
N TYR A 72 8.33 -7.60 -11.85
CA TYR A 72 9.16 -8.11 -12.94
C TYR A 72 8.30 -8.81 -14.01
N PRO A 73 8.55 -8.60 -15.32
CA PRO A 73 9.70 -7.91 -15.92
C PRO A 73 9.50 -6.40 -16.16
N HIS A 74 8.50 -5.75 -15.56
CA HIS A 74 8.20 -4.33 -15.80
C HIS A 74 9.07 -3.38 -14.98
N TYR A 75 10.39 -3.44 -15.22
CA TYR A 75 11.39 -2.53 -14.68
C TYR A 75 12.02 -1.66 -15.78
N PRO A 76 12.61 -0.50 -15.43
CA PRO A 76 12.51 0.16 -14.13
C PRO A 76 11.12 0.76 -13.88
N ASN A 77 10.67 0.71 -12.62
CA ASN A 77 9.41 1.31 -12.18
C ASN A 77 9.64 2.29 -11.02
N PHE A 78 8.56 2.91 -10.51
CA PHE A 78 8.68 3.93 -9.46
C PHE A 78 9.30 3.43 -8.16
N ARG A 79 9.20 2.13 -7.83
CA ARG A 79 9.82 1.54 -6.66
C ARG A 79 11.28 1.20 -6.92
N SER A 80 11.61 0.55 -8.03
CA SER A 80 13.00 0.21 -8.35
C SER A 80 13.84 1.46 -8.57
N TYR A 81 13.27 2.51 -9.18
CA TYR A 81 13.90 3.83 -9.25
C TYR A 81 14.25 4.36 -7.87
N VAL A 82 13.35 4.25 -6.90
CA VAL A 82 13.59 4.69 -5.52
C VAL A 82 14.64 3.82 -4.82
N MET A 83 14.63 2.52 -5.06
CA MET A 83 15.61 1.59 -4.50
C MET A 83 17.01 1.87 -5.01
N ASN A 84 17.17 2.19 -6.30
CA ASN A 84 18.44 2.61 -6.91
C ASN A 84 19.04 3.88 -6.27
N HIS A 85 18.24 4.65 -5.52
CA HIS A 85 18.69 5.89 -4.86
C HIS A 85 18.71 5.78 -3.32
N LEU A 86 18.59 4.56 -2.78
CA LEU A 86 18.74 4.30 -1.35
C LEU A 86 20.12 4.72 -0.83
N PRO A 87 20.24 5.22 0.41
CA PRO A 87 21.54 5.31 1.08
C PRO A 87 22.21 3.92 1.12
N LYS A 88 23.55 3.87 1.05
CA LYS A 88 24.35 2.63 1.03
C LYS A 88 23.91 1.64 2.12
N LYS A 89 23.90 2.08 3.39
CA LYS A 89 23.45 1.25 4.54
C LYS A 89 22.04 0.69 4.37
N THR A 90 21.11 1.48 3.83
CA THR A 90 19.74 1.01 3.58
C THR A 90 19.70 0.02 2.42
N LYS A 91 20.55 0.19 1.41
CA LYS A 91 20.66 -0.74 0.28
C LYS A 91 21.18 -2.10 0.74
N GLU A 92 22.24 -2.11 1.55
CA GLU A 92 22.81 -3.32 2.18
C GLU A 92 21.78 -4.04 3.06
N LEU A 93 20.99 -3.30 3.85
CA LEU A 93 19.89 -3.87 4.63
C LEU A 93 18.87 -4.57 3.73
N VAL A 94 18.42 -3.92 2.66
CA VAL A 94 17.43 -4.50 1.73
C VAL A 94 18.02 -5.68 0.95
N GLU A 95 19.30 -5.62 0.58
CA GLU A 95 20.05 -6.72 -0.03
C GLU A 95 20.05 -7.96 0.88
N SER A 96 20.27 -7.78 2.19
CA SER A 96 20.26 -8.90 3.15
C SER A 96 18.92 -9.65 3.21
N TRP A 97 17.81 -8.97 2.92
CA TRP A 97 16.47 -9.58 2.92
C TRP A 97 16.21 -10.52 1.73
N ALA A 98 17.09 -10.51 0.72
CA ALA A 98 17.00 -11.41 -0.42
C ALA A 98 17.47 -12.84 -0.12
N SER A 99 18.01 -13.09 1.08
CA SER A 99 18.47 -14.41 1.51
C SER A 99 17.38 -15.47 1.40
N LEU A 100 17.78 -16.67 0.99
CA LEU A 100 16.96 -17.89 0.99
C LEU A 100 17.42 -18.90 2.04
N GLU A 101 18.38 -18.51 2.88
CA GLU A 101 18.82 -19.33 4.01
C GLU A 101 17.64 -19.60 4.97
N PRO A 102 17.70 -20.71 5.72
CA PRO A 102 16.69 -21.02 6.73
C PRO A 102 16.39 -19.83 7.64
N LEU A 103 15.12 -19.71 8.02
CA LEU A 103 14.70 -18.67 8.95
C LEU A 103 15.36 -18.88 10.32
N LYS A 104 15.62 -17.79 11.03
CA LYS A 104 16.17 -17.84 12.39
C LYS A 104 15.23 -18.56 13.36
N ASP A 105 13.93 -18.34 13.18
CA ASP A 105 12.83 -18.90 13.95
C ASP A 105 11.68 -19.31 13.00
N ASP A 106 10.57 -19.77 13.57
CA ASP A 106 9.36 -20.17 12.83
C ASP A 106 8.60 -19.01 12.13
N THR A 107 9.02 -17.76 12.30
CA THR A 107 8.29 -16.57 11.81
C THR A 107 9.04 -15.84 10.71
N LEU A 108 8.44 -15.80 9.51
CA LEU A 108 8.87 -14.90 8.45
C LEU A 108 8.25 -13.51 8.64
N THR A 109 9.09 -12.46 8.64
CA THR A 109 8.61 -11.08 8.55
C THR A 109 8.63 -10.59 7.11
N TYR A 110 7.44 -10.36 6.55
CA TYR A 110 7.25 -9.83 5.21
C TYR A 110 7.19 -8.30 5.22
N PRO A 111 8.16 -7.59 4.60
CA PRO A 111 8.16 -6.13 4.60
C PRO A 111 7.10 -5.57 3.64
N GLY A 112 6.87 -6.23 2.51
CA GLY A 112 6.12 -5.69 1.40
C GLY A 112 6.86 -4.59 0.64
N CYS A 113 6.40 -4.34 -0.59
CA CYS A 113 7.11 -3.52 -1.56
C CYS A 113 7.27 -2.04 -1.17
N ASN A 114 6.33 -1.46 -0.43
CA ASN A 114 6.44 -0.06 0.01
C ASN A 114 7.34 0.09 1.24
N ILE A 115 7.37 -0.86 2.18
CA ILE A 115 8.33 -0.80 3.30
C ILE A 115 9.75 -0.95 2.79
N ILE A 116 10.00 -1.78 1.76
CA ILE A 116 11.30 -1.84 1.09
C ILE A 116 11.77 -0.45 0.63
N THR A 117 10.87 0.39 0.12
CA THR A 117 11.21 1.78 -0.27
C THR A 117 11.43 2.73 0.91
N PHE A 118 11.13 2.31 2.14
CA PHE A 118 11.33 3.03 3.40
C PHE A 118 11.94 2.11 4.46
N ALA A 119 12.89 1.26 4.06
CA ALA A 119 13.43 0.20 4.90
C ALA A 119 14.05 0.71 6.20
N GLU A 120 14.40 1.99 6.28
CA GLU A 120 14.83 2.61 7.54
C GLU A 120 13.79 2.44 8.67
N LEU A 121 12.50 2.36 8.36
CA LEU A 121 11.44 2.13 9.37
C LEU A 121 11.61 0.80 10.12
N THR A 122 12.22 -0.21 9.49
CA THR A 122 12.42 -1.51 10.13
C THR A 122 13.64 -1.54 11.07
N MET A 123 14.39 -0.43 11.13
CA MET A 123 15.56 -0.28 12.02
C MET A 123 15.19 0.23 13.42
N ALA A 124 13.90 0.33 13.73
CA ALA A 124 13.44 0.63 15.08
C ALA A 124 13.76 -0.55 16.02
N SER A 125 14.15 -0.28 17.28
CA SER A 125 14.64 -1.37 18.14
C SER A 125 13.64 -2.49 18.36
N PHE A 126 12.34 -2.18 18.41
CA PHE A 126 11.25 -3.15 18.56
C PHE A 126 11.06 -4.09 17.35
N PHE A 127 11.89 -3.94 16.31
CA PHE A 127 11.97 -4.81 15.14
C PHE A 127 13.34 -5.48 14.96
N ASN A 128 14.31 -5.27 15.84
CA ASN A 128 15.67 -5.80 15.67
C ASN A 128 15.73 -7.34 15.58
N ASP A 129 14.83 -8.02 16.31
CA ASP A 129 14.77 -9.48 16.36
C ASP A 129 13.93 -10.10 15.23
N LEU A 130 13.32 -9.27 14.37
CA LEU A 130 12.48 -9.78 13.29
C LEU A 130 13.31 -10.34 12.14
N ASP A 131 12.94 -11.53 11.69
CA ASP A 131 13.57 -12.16 10.54
C ASP A 131 12.92 -11.69 9.23
N ILE A 132 13.38 -10.54 8.73
CA ILE A 132 12.82 -9.89 7.54
C ILE A 132 13.37 -10.55 6.27
N ARG A 133 12.47 -11.04 5.40
CA ARG A 133 12.82 -11.51 4.04
C ARG A 133 11.90 -10.90 3.00
N GLY A 134 12.45 -10.58 1.84
CA GLY A 134 11.67 -10.10 0.71
C GLY A 134 12.49 -9.29 -0.29
N ARG A 135 11.90 -9.13 -1.48
CA ARG A 135 12.37 -8.29 -2.58
C ARG A 135 11.16 -7.82 -3.38
N LEU A 136 11.34 -6.87 -4.31
CA LEU A 136 10.22 -6.39 -5.14
C LEU A 136 9.56 -7.52 -5.94
N GLU A 137 10.35 -8.53 -6.32
CA GLU A 137 9.86 -9.69 -7.08
C GLU A 137 8.95 -10.61 -6.27
N TYR A 138 9.00 -10.56 -4.93
CA TYR A 138 8.08 -11.24 -4.01
C TYR A 138 6.96 -10.29 -3.52
N CYS A 139 6.56 -9.33 -4.35
CA CYS A 139 5.40 -8.49 -4.07
C CYS A 139 4.12 -9.36 -4.00
N CYS A 140 3.26 -9.10 -3.02
CA CYS A 140 2.00 -9.82 -2.78
C CYS A 140 0.96 -9.71 -3.90
N GLY A 141 1.17 -8.89 -4.94
CA GLY A 141 0.23 -8.74 -6.04
C GLY A 141 -0.97 -7.82 -5.77
N GLU A 142 -0.99 -7.06 -4.67
CA GLU A 142 -2.13 -6.18 -4.31
C GLU A 142 -2.60 -5.28 -5.47
N THR A 143 -1.66 -4.72 -6.23
CA THR A 143 -1.99 -3.80 -7.31
C THR A 143 -2.67 -4.55 -8.45
N LEU A 144 -2.26 -5.79 -8.74
CA LEU A 144 -2.91 -6.65 -9.74
C LEU A 144 -4.34 -6.99 -9.31
N PHE A 145 -4.54 -7.36 -8.04
CA PHE A 145 -5.88 -7.61 -7.49
C PHE A 145 -6.80 -6.41 -7.69
N ARG A 146 -6.35 -5.22 -7.29
CA ARG A 146 -7.15 -3.99 -7.36
C ARG A 146 -7.34 -3.41 -8.75
N THR A 147 -6.66 -3.94 -9.75
CA THR A 147 -6.84 -3.62 -11.17
C THR A 147 -7.49 -4.76 -11.94
N GLY A 148 -7.81 -5.87 -11.28
CA GLY A 148 -8.50 -7.00 -11.90
C GLY A 148 -7.61 -7.89 -12.78
N TYR A 149 -6.27 -7.79 -12.73
CA TYR A 149 -5.36 -8.69 -13.45
C TYR A 149 -5.32 -10.08 -12.78
N ARG A 150 -6.34 -10.91 -13.05
CA ARG A 150 -6.56 -12.21 -12.38
C ARG A 150 -5.47 -13.22 -12.72
N GLU A 151 -5.09 -13.31 -14.00
CA GLU A 151 -4.11 -14.26 -14.50
C GLU A 151 -2.71 -13.96 -13.93
N GLU A 152 -2.29 -12.70 -13.98
CA GLU A 152 -1.02 -12.26 -13.44
C GLU A 152 -0.99 -12.38 -11.91
N LEU A 153 -2.12 -12.19 -11.23
CA LEU A 153 -2.21 -12.42 -9.78
C LEU A 153 -2.03 -13.90 -9.43
N TYR A 154 -2.59 -14.81 -10.25
CA TYR A 154 -2.35 -16.25 -10.12
C TYR A 154 -0.87 -16.60 -10.32
N GLN A 155 -0.20 -16.01 -11.31
CA GLN A 155 1.24 -16.19 -11.54
C GLN A 155 2.09 -15.70 -10.36
N VAL A 156 1.79 -14.52 -9.81
CA VAL A 156 2.42 -14.02 -8.56
C VAL A 156 2.22 -15.00 -7.41
N THR A 157 1.04 -15.59 -7.31
CA THR A 157 0.72 -16.52 -6.23
C THR A 157 1.54 -17.81 -6.33
N LYS A 158 1.76 -18.34 -7.55
CA LYS A 158 2.68 -19.47 -7.76
C LYS A 158 4.11 -19.17 -7.29
N ARG A 159 4.65 -18.01 -7.68
CA ARG A 159 5.97 -17.55 -7.21
C ARG A 159 6.03 -17.47 -5.68
N LEU A 160 4.99 -16.94 -5.04
CA LEU A 160 4.92 -16.84 -3.58
C LEU A 160 4.83 -18.21 -2.90
N ASN A 161 4.03 -19.15 -3.43
CA ASN A 161 4.02 -20.54 -2.95
C ASN A 161 5.42 -21.14 -2.98
N LYS A 162 6.13 -21.01 -4.11
CA LYS A 162 7.50 -21.53 -4.23
C LYS A 162 8.41 -20.91 -3.18
N TRP A 163 8.36 -19.60 -3.02
CA TRP A 163 9.17 -18.87 -2.03
C TRP A 163 8.88 -19.32 -0.59
N PHE A 164 7.61 -19.49 -0.22
CA PHE A 164 7.24 -20.00 1.10
C PHE A 164 7.63 -21.46 1.30
N ASN A 165 7.53 -22.31 0.27
CA ASN A 165 8.00 -23.70 0.34
C ASN A 165 9.53 -23.81 0.48
N THR A 166 10.29 -22.81 -0.02
CA THR A 166 11.73 -22.70 0.24
C THR A 166 12.02 -22.30 1.69
N LEU A 167 11.40 -21.23 2.19
CA LEU A 167 11.70 -20.68 3.51
C LEU A 167 11.03 -21.43 4.68
N LYS A 168 9.95 -22.16 4.40
CA LYS A 168 9.14 -22.96 5.34
C LYS A 168 8.69 -22.23 6.64
N PRO A 169 8.19 -20.99 6.60
CA PRO A 169 7.67 -20.30 7.79
C PRO A 169 6.38 -20.93 8.34
N LYS A 170 6.31 -21.19 9.65
CA LYS A 170 5.02 -21.52 10.28
C LYS A 170 4.13 -20.28 10.42
N LYS A 171 4.73 -19.12 10.71
CA LYS A 171 4.01 -17.86 10.95
C LYS A 171 4.47 -16.75 10.02
N LEU A 172 3.56 -15.83 9.69
CA LEU A 172 3.83 -14.69 8.82
C LEU A 172 3.48 -13.37 9.52
N LEU A 173 4.49 -12.57 9.85
CA LEU A 173 4.31 -11.18 10.31
C LEU A 173 4.39 -10.24 9.10
N VAL A 174 3.37 -9.41 8.89
CA VAL A 174 3.27 -8.57 7.69
C VAL A 174 3.37 -7.09 8.05
N LEU A 175 4.42 -6.40 7.59
CA LEU A 175 4.66 -4.96 7.80
C LEU A 175 3.82 -4.05 6.89
N CYS A 176 2.75 -4.60 6.30
CA CYS A 176 1.92 -3.94 5.30
C CYS A 176 0.45 -4.34 5.48
N THR A 177 -0.42 -3.37 5.79
CA THR A 177 -1.87 -3.61 5.93
C THR A 177 -2.48 -4.23 4.67
N ALA A 178 -2.07 -3.74 3.49
CA ALA A 178 -2.51 -4.28 2.21
C ALA A 178 -2.03 -5.73 1.99
N GLY A 179 -0.76 -6.01 2.32
CA GLY A 179 -0.22 -7.36 2.27
C GLY A 179 -0.97 -8.31 3.20
N THR A 180 -1.32 -7.84 4.41
CA THR A 180 -2.06 -8.64 5.40
C THR A 180 -3.40 -9.10 4.81
N ASN A 181 -4.15 -8.19 4.18
CA ASN A 181 -5.44 -8.53 3.58
C ASN A 181 -5.24 -9.47 2.39
N VAL A 182 -4.24 -9.20 1.55
CA VAL A 182 -3.99 -9.99 0.36
C VAL A 182 -3.61 -11.42 0.72
N PHE A 183 -2.71 -11.64 1.67
CA PHE A 183 -2.36 -13.00 2.12
C PHE A 183 -3.51 -13.73 2.82
N LYS A 184 -4.29 -13.04 3.68
CA LYS A 184 -5.40 -13.68 4.42
C LYS A 184 -6.63 -13.96 3.56
N ASN A 185 -7.06 -12.96 2.80
CA ASN A 185 -8.42 -12.91 2.25
C ASN A 185 -8.48 -12.96 0.72
N VAL A 186 -7.34 -12.77 0.03
CA VAL A 186 -7.32 -12.72 -1.44
C VAL A 186 -6.61 -13.93 -2.02
N LEU A 187 -5.30 -14.08 -1.79
CA LEU A 187 -4.48 -15.10 -2.45
C LEU A 187 -4.93 -16.55 -2.25
N PRO A 188 -5.62 -16.96 -1.16
CA PRO A 188 -6.23 -18.29 -1.08
C PRO A 188 -7.18 -18.60 -2.25
N TYR A 189 -7.89 -17.59 -2.76
CA TYR A 189 -8.77 -17.71 -3.94
C TYR A 189 -8.02 -17.60 -5.28
N TYR A 190 -6.73 -17.29 -5.24
CA TYR A 190 -5.84 -17.17 -6.41
C TYR A 190 -4.69 -18.19 -6.37
N GLY A 191 -4.92 -19.34 -5.73
CA GLY A 191 -4.01 -20.49 -5.79
C GLY A 191 -2.92 -20.52 -4.72
N LEU A 192 -3.01 -19.73 -3.65
CA LEU A 192 -2.07 -19.84 -2.53
C LEU A 192 -2.40 -21.10 -1.74
N THR A 193 -1.52 -22.10 -1.82
CA THR A 193 -1.71 -23.40 -1.18
C THR A 193 -0.92 -23.52 0.11
N TYR A 194 0.15 -22.74 0.27
CA TYR A 194 0.95 -22.70 1.50
C TYR A 194 0.08 -22.31 2.70
N LYS A 195 0.19 -23.08 3.79
CA LYS A 195 -0.60 -22.89 5.02
C LYS A 195 0.29 -22.33 6.12
N PHE A 196 -0.07 -21.15 6.62
CA PHE A 196 0.51 -20.57 7.83
C PHE A 196 -0.36 -20.93 9.02
N GLU A 197 0.24 -21.18 10.18
CA GLU A 197 -0.45 -21.28 11.46
C GLU A 197 -1.05 -19.93 11.86
N GLU A 198 -0.35 -18.84 11.56
CA GLU A 198 -0.79 -17.48 11.86
C GLU A 198 -0.31 -16.49 10.80
N ILE A 199 -1.18 -15.56 10.40
CA ILE A 199 -0.80 -14.34 9.68
C ILE A 199 -1.15 -13.15 10.57
N LYS A 200 -0.18 -12.31 10.91
CA LYS A 200 -0.36 -11.17 11.81
C LYS A 200 0.01 -9.86 11.14
N SER A 201 -0.81 -8.82 11.35
CA SER A 201 -0.44 -7.47 10.94
C SER A 201 0.56 -6.88 11.93
N TYR A 202 1.52 -6.09 11.44
CA TYR A 202 2.43 -5.37 12.32
C TYR A 202 1.72 -4.40 13.28
N ILE A 203 0.52 -3.91 12.94
CA ILE A 203 -0.25 -3.07 13.85
C ILE A 203 -0.75 -3.86 15.06
N GLN A 204 -1.17 -5.11 14.87
CA GLN A 204 -1.53 -6.02 15.96
C GLN A 204 -0.29 -6.35 16.79
N TYR A 205 0.82 -6.73 16.13
CA TYR A 205 2.09 -6.99 16.79
C TYR A 205 2.57 -5.82 17.67
N LEU A 206 2.53 -4.59 17.15
CA LEU A 206 2.93 -3.40 17.91
C LEU A 206 2.02 -3.16 19.11
N TRP A 207 0.72 -3.34 18.96
CA TRP A 207 -0.22 -3.21 20.07
C TRP A 207 0.03 -4.27 21.15
N GLU A 208 0.14 -5.55 20.76
CA GLU A 208 0.44 -6.66 21.67
C GLU A 208 1.75 -6.44 22.43
N LYS A 209 2.79 -5.93 21.76
CA LYS A 209 4.07 -5.60 22.39
C LYS A 209 3.99 -4.42 23.36
N ILE A 210 3.14 -3.42 23.09
CA ILE A 210 2.89 -2.32 24.03
C ILE A 210 2.12 -2.84 25.25
N GLU A 211 1.07 -3.62 25.03
CA GLU A 211 0.19 -4.15 26.08
C GLU A 211 0.91 -5.13 27.02
N SER A 212 1.77 -5.99 26.47
CA SER A 212 2.62 -6.91 27.25
C SER A 212 3.83 -6.24 27.91
N GLY A 213 4.07 -4.94 27.71
CA GLY A 213 5.23 -4.23 28.25
C GLY A 213 6.55 -4.48 27.52
N GLY A 214 6.55 -5.25 26.42
CA GLY A 214 7.71 -5.45 25.55
C GLY A 214 8.17 -4.19 24.81
N ILE A 215 7.27 -3.21 24.63
CA ILE A 215 7.58 -1.85 24.18
C ILE A 215 7.21 -0.88 25.29
N GLN A 216 8.22 -0.37 26.00
CA GLN A 216 8.04 0.55 27.10
C GLN A 216 8.02 2.01 26.64
N ILE A 217 6.90 2.69 26.86
CA ILE A 217 6.74 4.11 26.53
C ILE A 217 7.48 4.96 27.56
N LYS A 218 8.59 5.57 27.15
CA LYS A 218 9.44 6.41 28.02
C LYS A 218 8.98 7.87 28.07
N LYS A 219 8.34 8.35 27.01
CA LYS A 219 7.91 9.74 26.88
C LYS A 219 6.57 9.84 26.14
N LYS A 220 5.63 10.57 26.73
CA LYS A 220 4.41 11.02 26.04
C LYS A 220 4.75 12.16 25.09
N LEU A 221 4.24 12.11 23.85
CA LEU A 221 4.61 13.08 22.82
C LEU A 221 3.83 14.40 22.89
N ASP A 222 2.71 14.43 23.61
CA ASP A 222 1.85 15.61 23.84
C ASP A 222 1.63 16.44 22.58
N MET A 223 1.05 15.80 21.57
CA MET A 223 0.74 16.44 20.30
C MET A 223 -0.58 15.92 19.74
N THR A 224 -1.16 16.71 18.83
CA THR A 224 -2.34 16.32 18.06
C THR A 224 -1.94 15.75 16.71
N VAL A 225 -2.59 14.68 16.27
CA VAL A 225 -2.44 14.16 14.92
C VAL A 225 -3.78 13.92 14.28
N THR A 226 -3.88 14.13 12.98
CA THR A 226 -4.94 13.53 12.18
C THR A 226 -4.43 12.25 11.52
N ILE A 227 -5.29 11.25 11.35
CA ILE A 227 -4.87 9.93 10.86
C ILE A 227 -5.36 9.69 9.43
N GLN A 228 -4.49 9.16 8.58
CA GLN A 228 -4.90 8.54 7.31
C GLN A 228 -5.04 7.03 7.54
N ASP A 229 -6.29 6.55 7.47
CA ASP A 229 -6.55 5.13 7.44
C ASP A 229 -6.11 4.47 6.12
N SER A 230 -5.62 3.23 6.23
CA SER A 230 -5.18 2.43 5.08
C SER A 230 -6.40 1.78 4.43
N CYS A 231 -6.49 1.78 3.09
CA CYS A 231 -7.68 1.33 2.34
C CYS A 231 -8.24 -0.05 2.76
N TYR A 232 -7.37 -0.92 3.30
CA TYR A 232 -7.71 -2.28 3.71
C TYR A 232 -8.02 -2.44 5.21
N SER A 233 -7.88 -1.40 6.04
CA SER A 233 -8.11 -1.54 7.49
C SER A 233 -9.55 -1.96 7.81
N LYS A 234 -10.53 -1.43 7.06
CA LYS A 234 -11.94 -1.81 7.18
C LYS A 234 -12.25 -3.27 6.82
N MET A 235 -11.37 -3.97 6.10
CA MET A 235 -11.55 -5.41 5.83
C MET A 235 -11.38 -6.26 7.09
N PHE A 236 -10.84 -5.67 8.16
CA PHE A 236 -10.58 -6.32 9.43
C PHE A 236 -11.50 -5.84 10.56
N GLY A 237 -12.50 -5.00 10.24
CA GLY A 237 -13.46 -4.47 11.21
C GLY A 237 -12.92 -3.36 12.11
N ASP A 238 -13.80 -2.89 13.00
CA ASP A 238 -13.54 -1.77 13.91
C ASP A 238 -12.39 -2.03 14.87
N ASP A 239 -12.29 -3.23 15.43
CA ASP A 239 -11.22 -3.59 16.37
C ASP A 239 -9.83 -3.34 15.76
N TYR A 240 -9.64 -3.70 14.50
CA TYR A 240 -8.39 -3.44 13.80
C TYR A 240 -8.19 -1.94 13.52
N MET A 241 -9.25 -1.22 13.13
CA MET A 241 -9.19 0.22 12.88
C MET A 241 -8.92 1.02 14.16
N ASP A 242 -9.22 0.47 15.33
CA ASP A 242 -8.89 1.06 16.62
C ASP A 242 -7.45 0.86 17.05
N LEU A 243 -6.76 -0.18 16.60
CA LEU A 243 -5.37 -0.42 16.99
C LEU A 243 -4.43 0.76 16.71
N PRO A 244 -4.41 1.40 15.52
CA PRO A 244 -3.61 2.60 15.30
C PRO A 244 -3.93 3.73 16.29
N ARG A 245 -5.21 3.90 16.66
CA ARG A 245 -5.67 4.93 17.59
C ARG A 245 -5.26 4.60 19.03
N LYS A 246 -5.39 3.33 19.44
CA LYS A 246 -4.92 2.80 20.73
C LYS A 246 -3.41 3.01 20.88
N ILE A 247 -2.62 2.69 19.86
CA ILE A 247 -1.16 2.93 19.85
C ILE A 247 -0.86 4.43 20.00
N LEU A 248 -1.52 5.30 19.20
CA LEU A 248 -1.33 6.75 19.28
C LEU A 248 -1.69 7.31 20.67
N LYS A 249 -2.81 6.88 21.25
CA LYS A 249 -3.23 7.26 22.60
C LYS A 249 -2.22 6.77 23.65
N ALA A 250 -1.72 5.54 23.54
CA ALA A 250 -0.72 4.98 24.44
C ALA A 250 0.58 5.78 24.46
N ILE A 251 0.96 6.40 23.33
CA ILE A 251 2.13 7.30 23.26
C ILE A 251 1.83 8.77 23.57
N GLY A 252 0.63 9.08 24.09
CA GLY A 252 0.25 10.42 24.52
C GLY A 252 -0.10 11.36 23.36
N ILE A 253 -0.58 10.82 22.24
CA ILE A 253 -1.06 11.61 21.11
C ILE A 253 -2.59 11.65 21.11
N LYS A 254 -3.15 12.84 20.90
CA LYS A 254 -4.59 13.02 20.66
C LYS A 254 -4.88 12.92 19.17
N VAL A 255 -5.78 12.01 18.78
CA VAL A 255 -6.22 11.88 17.39
C VAL A 255 -7.37 12.85 17.11
N LEU A 256 -7.22 13.67 16.07
CA LEU A 256 -8.25 14.54 15.51
C LEU A 256 -8.75 13.92 14.21
N GLU A 257 -9.92 13.29 14.29
CA GLU A 257 -10.54 12.62 13.15
C GLU A 257 -10.98 13.60 12.07
N ILE A 258 -10.98 13.12 10.84
CA ILE A 258 -11.65 13.76 9.70
C ILE A 258 -12.85 12.90 9.32
N GLU A 259 -13.84 13.49 8.65
CA GLU A 259 -15.00 12.76 8.15
C GLU A 259 -14.61 11.55 7.27
N ALA A 260 -13.57 11.70 6.46
CA ALA A 260 -13.03 10.66 5.59
C ALA A 260 -12.05 9.72 6.32
N CYS A 261 -12.47 9.11 7.43
CA CYS A 261 -11.73 8.11 8.21
C CYS A 261 -12.52 6.80 8.34
N ARG A 262 -11.91 5.76 8.93
CA ARG A 262 -12.51 4.44 9.19
C ARG A 262 -13.19 3.86 7.92
N GLU A 263 -14.44 3.41 8.00
CA GLU A 263 -15.18 2.81 6.88
C GLU A 263 -15.35 3.79 5.71
N ASN A 264 -15.52 5.08 6.05
CA ASN A 264 -15.66 6.21 5.13
C ASN A 264 -14.31 6.72 4.59
N MET A 265 -13.19 6.02 4.88
CA MET A 265 -11.86 6.51 4.52
C MET A 265 -11.71 6.78 3.02
N ARG A 266 -11.02 7.88 2.72
CA ARG A 266 -10.66 8.24 1.35
C ARG A 266 -9.27 7.72 0.99
N CYS A 267 -9.14 7.09 -0.17
CA CYS A 267 -7.85 6.67 -0.71
C CYS A 267 -6.84 7.83 -0.73
N CYS A 268 -5.57 7.56 -0.42
CA CYS A 268 -4.51 8.56 -0.45
C CYS A 268 -4.27 9.19 -1.83
N GLY A 269 -4.71 8.54 -2.91
CA GLY A 269 -4.57 9.03 -4.28
C GLY A 269 -4.21 7.93 -5.28
N ILE A 270 -3.38 6.97 -4.88
CA ILE A 270 -2.80 5.98 -5.80
C ILE A 270 -3.86 5.12 -6.52
N GLY A 271 -4.95 4.74 -5.82
CA GLY A 271 -6.04 3.95 -6.37
C GLY A 271 -6.82 4.67 -7.48
N SER A 272 -6.72 6.00 -7.55
CA SER A 272 -7.31 6.76 -8.65
C SER A 272 -6.66 6.48 -10.00
N GLY A 273 -5.55 5.73 -10.04
CA GLY A 273 -4.85 5.33 -11.27
C GLY A 273 -5.28 3.98 -11.84
N PHE A 274 -6.14 3.25 -11.15
CA PHE A 274 -6.35 1.81 -11.37
C PHE A 274 -7.39 1.46 -12.44
N SER A 275 -8.15 2.43 -12.94
CA SER A 275 -8.99 2.20 -14.12
C SER A 275 -8.16 2.28 -15.41
N VAL A 276 -8.64 1.63 -16.47
CA VAL A 276 -8.05 1.73 -17.82
C VAL A 276 -8.00 3.19 -18.29
N ASP A 277 -9.11 3.92 -18.12
CA ASP A 277 -9.22 5.32 -18.49
C ASP A 277 -8.29 6.23 -17.67
N SER A 278 -8.10 5.93 -16.38
CA SER A 278 -7.14 6.70 -15.58
C SER A 278 -5.70 6.35 -15.95
N SER A 279 -5.34 5.07 -15.96
CA SER A 279 -3.98 4.59 -16.21
C SER A 279 -2.92 5.43 -15.49
N TYR A 280 -3.12 5.70 -14.19
CA TYR A 280 -2.24 6.53 -13.37
C TYR A 280 -2.06 7.97 -13.88
N HIS A 281 -3.02 8.56 -14.58
CA HIS A 281 -2.92 9.94 -15.05
C HIS A 281 -2.57 10.90 -13.89
N PRO A 282 -1.52 11.73 -14.01
CA PRO A 282 -1.05 12.58 -12.91
C PRO A 282 -2.15 13.43 -12.25
N PHE A 283 -3.00 14.09 -13.05
CA PHE A 283 -4.13 14.87 -12.53
C PHE A 283 -5.17 14.04 -11.75
N LYS A 284 -5.50 12.82 -12.21
CA LYS A 284 -6.47 11.95 -11.52
C LYS A 284 -5.93 11.46 -10.18
N LEU A 285 -4.65 11.05 -10.13
CA LEU A 285 -3.95 10.65 -8.89
C LEU A 285 -3.97 11.77 -7.82
N ARG A 286 -3.87 13.02 -8.26
CA ARG A 286 -3.80 14.19 -7.36
C ARG A 286 -5.14 14.56 -6.72
N SER A 287 -6.27 14.21 -7.32
CA SER A 287 -7.60 14.63 -6.85
C SER A 287 -7.88 14.23 -5.40
N SER A 288 -7.73 12.94 -5.06
CA SER A 288 -7.93 12.44 -3.69
C SER A 288 -6.85 12.92 -2.73
N THR A 289 -5.60 13.00 -3.21
CA THR A 289 -4.49 13.55 -2.44
C THR A 289 -4.79 14.97 -1.95
N LEU A 290 -5.29 15.83 -2.86
CA LEU A 290 -5.60 17.22 -2.55
C LEU A 290 -6.77 17.35 -1.56
N ARG A 291 -7.82 16.54 -1.71
CA ARG A 291 -8.94 16.50 -0.77
C ARG A 291 -8.49 16.08 0.63
N ASN A 292 -7.67 15.03 0.74
CA ASN A 292 -7.14 14.59 2.03
C ASN A 292 -6.31 15.69 2.69
N PHE A 293 -5.44 16.38 1.94
CA PHE A 293 -4.68 17.49 2.52
C PHE A 293 -5.55 18.68 2.96
N LYS A 294 -6.64 18.98 2.25
CA LYS A 294 -7.61 20.01 2.68
C LYS A 294 -8.23 19.61 4.02
N ASP A 295 -8.68 18.37 4.15
CA ASP A 295 -9.28 17.85 5.40
C ASP A 295 -8.24 17.86 6.54
N PHE A 296 -7.02 17.39 6.30
CA PHE A 296 -5.94 17.44 7.28
C PHE A 296 -5.66 18.87 7.75
N LYS A 297 -5.67 19.86 6.86
CA LYS A 297 -5.46 21.27 7.23
C LYS A 297 -6.60 21.80 8.11
N ARG A 298 -7.85 21.39 7.85
CA ARG A 298 -9.03 21.80 8.64
C ARG A 298 -8.94 21.34 10.08
N THR A 299 -8.33 20.18 10.35
CA THR A 299 -8.13 19.69 11.73
C THR A 299 -7.22 20.58 12.57
N LYS A 300 -6.34 21.36 11.94
CA LYS A 300 -5.27 22.12 12.59
C LYS A 300 -4.34 21.24 13.46
N ALA A 301 -4.29 19.93 13.23
CA ALA A 301 -3.42 19.01 13.95
C ALA A 301 -1.94 19.31 13.70
N ASP A 302 -1.07 19.01 14.67
CA ASP A 302 0.37 19.22 14.58
C ASP A 302 1.04 18.39 13.47
N ALA A 303 0.47 17.21 13.18
CA ALA A 303 0.92 16.34 12.11
C ALA A 303 -0.19 15.43 11.55
N VAL A 304 0.14 14.79 10.42
CA VAL A 304 -0.62 13.67 9.86
C VAL A 304 0.11 12.38 10.19
N CYS A 305 -0.59 11.43 10.81
CA CYS A 305 -0.12 10.07 11.02
C CYS A 305 -0.60 9.17 9.87
N VAL A 306 0.30 8.35 9.34
CA VAL A 306 -0.03 7.26 8.41
C VAL A 306 0.53 5.95 8.97
N TYR A 307 -0.14 4.84 8.70
CA TYR A 307 0.36 3.49 9.04
C TYR A 307 0.45 2.57 7.81
N CYS A 308 0.50 3.18 6.63
CA CYS A 308 0.73 2.50 5.36
C CYS A 308 1.88 3.20 4.64
N ALA A 309 2.95 2.47 4.33
CA ALA A 309 4.10 3.00 3.59
C ALA A 309 3.72 3.48 2.17
N GLY A 310 2.64 2.93 1.58
CA GLY A 310 2.08 3.44 0.31
C GLY A 310 1.43 4.82 0.45
N CYS A 311 0.69 5.05 1.54
CA CYS A 311 0.16 6.38 1.87
C CYS A 311 1.30 7.36 2.17
N LEU A 312 2.34 6.91 2.89
CA LEU A 312 3.55 7.69 3.14
C LEU A 312 4.24 8.10 1.82
N ALA A 313 4.45 7.16 0.89
CA ALA A 313 5.00 7.42 -0.44
C ALA A 313 4.18 8.48 -1.20
N THR A 314 2.86 8.28 -1.24
CA THR A 314 1.92 9.13 -1.99
C THR A 314 1.94 10.56 -1.45
N PHE A 315 1.80 10.74 -0.14
CA PHE A 315 1.76 12.07 0.45
C PHE A 315 3.13 12.75 0.45
N THR A 316 4.21 12.04 0.73
CA THR A 316 5.56 12.65 0.72
C THR A 316 5.99 13.05 -0.69
N GLY A 317 5.63 12.27 -1.72
CA GLY A 317 5.87 12.60 -3.12
C GLY A 317 5.09 13.82 -3.61
N ASN A 318 3.86 14.02 -3.11
CA ASN A 318 2.99 15.12 -3.54
C ASN A 318 3.01 16.36 -2.62
N LYS A 319 3.62 16.26 -1.44
CA LYS A 319 3.64 17.33 -0.42
C LYS A 319 4.15 18.68 -0.94
N LYS A 320 5.19 18.67 -1.79
CA LYS A 320 5.82 19.91 -2.30
C LYS A 320 4.90 20.76 -3.16
N LEU A 321 3.97 20.12 -3.86
CA LEU A 321 3.10 20.78 -4.83
C LEU A 321 2.01 21.60 -4.14
N TYR A 322 1.68 21.28 -2.89
CA TYR A 322 0.50 21.84 -2.23
C TYR A 322 0.75 22.36 -0.81
N PHE A 323 1.58 21.70 0.02
CA PHE A 323 1.67 22.03 1.45
C PHE A 323 3.05 21.77 2.06
N LYS A 324 3.95 22.76 1.98
CA LYS A 324 5.32 22.64 2.52
C LYS A 324 5.37 22.42 4.05
N LYS A 325 4.37 22.91 4.81
CA LYS A 325 4.40 22.97 6.29
C LYS A 325 3.86 21.71 7.01
N ILE A 326 2.96 20.92 6.41
CA ILE A 326 2.31 19.78 7.10
C ILE A 326 3.34 18.69 7.43
N LYS A 327 3.50 18.33 8.71
CA LYS A 327 4.35 17.19 9.13
C LYS A 327 3.61 15.88 8.85
N ILE A 328 4.31 14.88 8.31
CA ILE A 328 3.76 13.55 8.05
C ILE A 328 4.68 12.54 8.70
N TYR A 329 4.15 11.71 9.57
CA TYR A 329 4.85 10.63 10.26
C TYR A 329 4.23 9.29 9.96
N HIS A 330 5.05 8.28 9.77
CA HIS A 330 4.63 6.90 9.92
C HIS A 330 4.42 6.59 11.41
N ILE A 331 3.46 5.74 11.75
CA ILE A 331 3.19 5.36 13.15
C ILE A 331 4.42 4.80 13.86
N ILE A 332 5.26 4.05 13.13
CA ILE A 332 6.57 3.54 13.59
C ILE A 332 7.47 4.70 14.06
N GLU A 333 7.54 5.81 13.34
CA GLU A 333 8.38 6.95 13.72
C GLU A 333 7.90 7.61 15.02
N LEU A 334 6.58 7.72 15.20
CA LEU A 334 5.99 8.26 16.42
C LEU A 334 6.26 7.32 17.61
N LEU A 335 6.14 6.01 17.39
CA LEU A 335 6.46 5.03 18.42
C LEU A 335 7.94 5.08 18.83
N GLN A 336 8.86 5.19 17.86
CA GLN A 336 10.29 5.42 18.15
C GLN A 336 10.50 6.64 19.04
N MET A 337 9.90 7.78 18.70
CA MET A 337 10.01 9.00 19.52
C MET A 337 9.50 8.78 20.95
N ALA A 338 8.42 8.01 21.12
CA ALA A 338 7.80 7.76 22.41
C ALA A 338 8.63 6.81 23.31
N ILE A 339 9.45 5.94 22.73
CA ILE A 339 10.38 5.07 23.47
C ILE A 339 11.78 5.70 23.67
N GLY A 340 11.93 6.98 23.30
CA GLY A 340 13.18 7.73 23.45
C GLY A 340 14.17 7.58 22.28
N GLU A 341 13.77 6.94 21.18
CA GLU A 341 14.59 6.84 19.98
C GLU A 341 14.45 8.04 19.05
N LYS A 342 15.49 8.27 18.25
CA LYS A 342 15.40 9.17 17.10
C LYS A 342 14.81 8.38 15.91
N PRO A 343 13.81 8.90 15.20
CA PRO A 343 13.28 8.25 14.00
C PRO A 343 14.38 7.91 12.99
N THR A 344 14.49 6.62 12.67
CA THR A 344 15.48 6.10 11.71
C THR A 344 15.20 6.61 10.30
N LEU A 345 13.91 6.72 9.93
CA LEU A 345 13.48 7.46 8.74
C LEU A 345 13.52 8.98 8.99
N THR A 346 14.71 9.56 8.92
CA THR A 346 14.88 10.99 9.20
C THR A 346 14.07 11.90 8.24
N LYS A 347 13.77 13.12 8.68
CA LYS A 347 13.13 14.16 7.85
C LYS A 347 13.88 14.42 6.54
N LYS A 348 15.22 14.35 6.55
CA LYS A 348 16.09 14.52 5.37
C LYS A 348 15.87 13.37 4.38
N LEU A 349 15.91 12.12 4.86
CA LEU A 349 15.67 10.93 4.04
C LEU A 349 14.27 10.94 3.45
N LYS A 350 13.24 11.22 4.25
CA LYS A 350 11.85 11.33 3.79
C LYS A 350 11.67 12.40 2.71
N LYS A 351 12.31 13.56 2.85
CA LYS A 351 12.31 14.62 1.83
C LYS A 351 13.00 14.17 0.54
N LYS A 352 14.14 13.47 0.65
CA LYS A 352 14.85 12.90 -0.50
C LYS A 352 14.00 11.83 -1.20
N ARG A 353 13.37 10.94 -0.43
CA ARG A 353 12.46 9.91 -0.92
C ARG A 353 11.26 10.48 -1.68
N GLY A 354 10.60 11.49 -1.12
CA GLY A 354 9.51 12.20 -1.80
C GLY A 354 9.96 12.83 -3.12
N LYS A 355 11.18 13.39 -3.19
CA LYS A 355 11.75 13.88 -4.47
C LYS A 355 11.95 12.75 -5.48
N HIS A 356 12.44 11.59 -5.08
CA HIS A 356 12.64 10.47 -6.01
C HIS A 356 11.32 9.93 -6.56
N PHE A 357 10.30 9.76 -5.71
CA PHE A 357 8.95 9.41 -6.17
C PHE A 357 8.38 10.46 -7.13
N PHE A 358 8.50 11.73 -6.79
CA PHE A 358 8.00 12.84 -7.61
C PHE A 358 8.71 12.91 -8.96
N TRP A 359 10.04 13.04 -8.97
CA TRP A 359 10.81 13.24 -10.19
C TRP A 359 10.88 11.99 -11.06
N GLY A 360 10.96 10.79 -10.46
CA GLY A 360 10.85 9.54 -11.21
C GLY A 360 9.53 9.47 -11.98
N THR A 361 8.42 9.81 -11.32
CA THR A 361 7.11 9.90 -11.99
C THR A 361 7.10 10.99 -13.05
N MET A 362 7.54 12.21 -12.72
CA MET A 362 7.52 13.33 -13.65
C MET A 362 8.30 13.01 -14.94
N TRP A 363 9.49 12.45 -14.85
CA TRP A 363 10.32 12.18 -16.03
C TRP A 363 9.90 10.94 -16.82
N LYS A 364 9.39 9.90 -16.15
CA LYS A 364 9.06 8.62 -16.82
C LYS A 364 7.61 8.53 -17.27
N GLN A 365 6.69 9.27 -16.63
CA GLN A 365 5.26 9.23 -16.97
C GLN A 365 4.78 10.45 -17.74
N VAL A 366 5.16 11.69 -17.34
CA VAL A 366 4.56 12.90 -17.91
C VAL A 366 4.74 13.00 -19.43
N PRO A 367 5.93 12.72 -20.01
CA PRO A 367 6.12 12.72 -21.45
C PRO A 367 5.19 11.76 -22.21
N LEU A 368 4.71 10.70 -21.54
CA LEU A 368 3.82 9.70 -22.13
C LEU A 368 2.33 10.04 -21.96
N THR A 369 1.99 11.12 -21.26
CA THR A 369 0.60 11.51 -20.97
C THR A 369 -0.23 11.81 -22.23
N PRO A 370 0.29 12.48 -23.27
CA PRO A 370 -0.49 12.67 -24.50
C PRO A 370 -0.73 11.37 -25.30
N SER A 371 0.06 10.33 -25.03
CA SER A 371 0.01 9.10 -25.82
C SER A 371 -1.25 8.28 -25.54
N LYS A 372 -1.95 7.89 -26.61
CA LYS A 372 -3.05 6.93 -26.57
C LYS A 372 -2.57 5.46 -26.67
N LYS A 373 -1.29 5.21 -26.95
CA LYS A 373 -0.74 3.85 -27.09
C LYS A 373 -0.93 3.05 -25.80
N THR A 374 -1.28 1.78 -25.92
CA THR A 374 -1.44 0.85 -24.81
C THR A 374 -0.35 -0.21 -24.80
N PHE A 375 -0.30 -1.01 -23.73
CA PHE A 375 0.50 -2.21 -23.59
C PHE A 375 -0.24 -3.21 -22.70
N LYS A 376 0.01 -4.51 -22.88
CA LYS A 376 -0.45 -5.57 -21.98
C LYS A 376 0.66 -5.93 -21.01
N LEU A 377 0.30 -6.47 -19.84
CA LEU A 377 1.31 -7.00 -18.95
C LEU A 377 1.94 -8.24 -19.59
N ALA A 378 3.26 -8.31 -19.52
CA ALA A 378 3.99 -9.54 -19.78
C ALA A 378 3.74 -10.55 -18.66
N ASP A 379 3.83 -11.83 -19.01
CA ASP A 379 3.78 -12.92 -18.03
C ASP A 379 4.83 -12.74 -16.94
N ILE A 380 4.43 -13.09 -15.73
CA ILE A 380 5.26 -13.05 -14.54
C ILE A 380 5.87 -14.44 -14.38
N PRO A 381 7.19 -14.61 -14.58
CA PRO A 381 7.81 -15.92 -14.47
C PRO A 381 7.67 -16.46 -13.05
N GLU A 382 7.63 -17.77 -12.87
CA GLU A 382 7.56 -18.34 -11.53
C GLU A 382 8.84 -17.99 -10.74
N ASP A 383 10.00 -18.16 -11.36
CA ASP A 383 11.28 -17.80 -10.77
C ASP A 383 11.64 -16.33 -11.04
N PRO A 384 11.96 -15.54 -10.00
CA PRO A 384 12.55 -14.24 -10.20
C PRO A 384 14.01 -14.37 -10.66
N PRO A 385 14.54 -13.39 -11.42
CA PRO A 385 15.98 -13.34 -11.70
C PRO A 385 16.80 -13.18 -10.40
N LYS A 386 18.13 -13.38 -10.46
CA LYS A 386 18.98 -13.20 -9.27
C LYS A 386 18.82 -11.78 -8.72
N TYR A 387 19.10 -11.61 -7.42
CA TYR A 387 19.04 -10.28 -6.82
C TYR A 387 20.08 -9.36 -7.49
N GLY A 388 19.65 -8.17 -7.90
CA GLY A 388 20.48 -7.21 -8.64
C GLY A 388 20.42 -7.35 -10.17
N GLU A 389 19.95 -8.48 -10.72
CA GLU A 389 19.75 -8.62 -12.18
C GLU A 389 18.38 -8.08 -12.63
N ALA A 390 17.45 -7.92 -11.70
CA ALA A 390 16.07 -7.53 -11.99
C ALA A 390 15.92 -6.05 -12.40
N TRP A 391 16.71 -5.14 -11.85
CA TRP A 391 16.52 -3.68 -11.99
C TRP A 391 17.75 -2.84 -11.66
#